data_AF-A0A060CD58-F1
#
_entry.id   AF-A0A060CD58-F1
#
_cell.length_a   1.000
_cell.length_b   1.000
_cell.length_c   1.000
_cell.angle_alpha   90.00
_cell.angle_beta   90.00
_cell.angle_gamma   90.00
#
_symmetry.space_group_name_H-M   'P 1'
#
loop_
_entity.id
_entity.type
_entity.pdbx_description
1 polymer ?
#
loop_
_entity_poly.entity_id
_entity_poly.type
_entity_poly.pdbx_seq_one_letter_code
_entity_poly.pdbx_strand_id
1 'polypeptide(L)' 'GFEKIELEVDEERDVTIELSLKDSVSYFNEWHGKWCVLPGEYLVQVGSSSDDIELVEKFSVVEGFMWTGL' A
#
# COMPACT_ATOMS: atom_id res chain seq x y z
N GLY A 1 5.18 -0.24 1.04
CA GLY A 1 6.38 0.32 1.70
C GLY A 1 6.99 -0.75 2.59
N PHE A 2 8.16 -0.48 3.15
CA PHE A 2 8.77 -1.32 4.19
C PHE A 2 9.60 -0.43 5.10
N GLU A 3 9.80 -0.85 6.34
CA GLU A 3 10.67 -0.17 7.30
C GLU A 3 11.49 -1.23 8.05
N LYS A 4 12.74 -0.93 8.36
CA LYS A 4 13.60 -1.85 9.13
C LYS A 4 13.92 -1.20 10.46
N ILE A 5 13.42 -1.80 11.53
CA ILE A 5 13.65 -1.31 12.89
C ILE A 5 14.62 -2.22 13.64
N GLU A 6 15.35 -1.60 14.56
CA GLU A 6 16.17 -2.28 15.57
C GLU A 6 15.45 -2.14 16.91
N LEU A 7 15.37 -3.25 17.65
CA LEU A 7 14.71 -3.36 18.93
C LEU A 7 15.66 -4.07 19.90
N GLU A 8 15.76 -3.54 21.11
CA GLU A 8 16.37 -4.25 22.24
C GLU A 8 15.41 -5.32 22.79
N VAL A 9 15.91 -6.16 23.71
CA VAL A 9 15.07 -7.17 24.38
C VAL A 9 13.91 -6.48 25.10
N ASP A 10 12.69 -6.97 24.85
CA ASP A 10 11.43 -6.45 25.37
C ASP A 10 11.08 -5.01 24.96
N GLU A 11 11.76 -4.45 23.95
CA GLU A 11 11.41 -3.15 23.38
C GLU A 11 10.26 -3.28 22.36
N GLU A 12 9.28 -2.39 22.47
CA GLU A 12 8.22 -2.21 21.48
C GLU A 12 8.32 -0.82 20.85
N ARG A 13 8.03 -0.72 19.55
CA ARG A 13 7.98 0.56 18.83
C ARG A 13 6.81 0.60 17.86
N ASP A 14 6.15 1.76 17.82
CA ASP A 14 5.20 2.10 16.77
C ASP A 14 5.93 2.57 15.52
N VAL A 15 5.51 2.05 14.37
CA VAL A 15 6.05 2.43 13.05
C VAL A 15 4.92 2.98 12.20
N THR A 16 5.13 4.16 11.60
CA THR A 16 4.20 4.77 10.65
C THR A 16 4.79 4.72 9.25
N ILE A 17 4.08 4.10 8.31
CA ILE A 17 4.45 4.08 6.89
C ILE A 17 3.44 4.91 6.11
N GLU A 18 3.87 6.06 5.60
CA GLU A 18 3.05 6.89 4.74
C GLU A 18 3.13 6.39 3.29
N LEU A 19 1.98 6.11 2.70
CA LEU A 19 1.86 5.60 1.34
C LEU A 19 0.94 6.51 0.54
N SER A 20 1.34 6.84 -0.69
CA SER A 20 0.45 7.55 -1.60
C SER A 20 -0.57 6.56 -2.18
N LEU A 21 -1.83 6.99 -2.30
CA LEU A 21 -2.86 6.15 -2.92
C LEU A 21 -2.49 5.84 -4.38
N LYS A 22 -1.99 6.83 -5.12
CA LYS A 22 -1.63 6.67 -6.53
C LYS A 22 -0.54 5.63 -6.73
N ASP A 23 0.48 5.60 -5.88
CA ASP A 23 1.64 4.71 -6.10
C ASP A 23 1.39 3.31 -5.53
N SER A 24 0.42 3.18 -4.60
CA SER A 24 0.19 1.91 -3.89
C SER A 24 -0.81 1.00 -4.58
N VAL A 25 -1.82 1.55 -5.26
CA VAL A 25 -2.91 0.76 -5.84
C VAL A 25 -3.12 0.96 -7.33
N SER A 26 -2.22 1.69 -8.01
CA SER A 26 -2.30 1.84 -9.46
C SER A 26 -1.83 0.59 -10.19
N TYR A 27 -2.51 0.29 -11.29
CA TYR A 27 -1.96 -0.52 -12.39
C TYR A 27 -1.80 0.37 -13.62
N PHE A 28 -0.96 -0.05 -14.57
CA PHE A 28 -0.82 0.67 -15.83
C PHE A 28 -1.89 0.20 -16.85
N ASN A 29 -2.72 1.11 -17.32
CA ASN A 29 -3.73 0.85 -18.33
C ASN A 29 -3.15 1.12 -19.74
N GLU A 30 -2.81 0.05 -20.46
CA GLU A 30 -2.09 0.13 -21.74
C GLU A 30 -2.90 0.81 -22.85
N TRP A 31 -4.23 0.65 -22.87
CA TRP A 31 -5.08 1.29 -23.89
C TRP A 31 -5.08 2.81 -23.78
N HIS A 32 -5.00 3.33 -22.57
CA HIS A 32 -4.96 4.77 -22.32
C HIS A 32 -3.54 5.32 -22.22
N GLY A 33 -2.54 4.45 -22.03
CA GLY A 33 -1.15 4.84 -21.77
C GLY A 33 -0.99 5.61 -20.45
N LYS A 34 -1.79 5.27 -19.43
CA LYS A 34 -1.83 5.98 -18.13
C LYS A 34 -1.86 4.99 -16.97
N TRP A 35 -1.34 5.42 -15.82
CA TRP A 35 -1.59 4.76 -14.55
C TRP A 35 -3.04 4.99 -14.13
N CYS A 36 -3.65 3.99 -13.51
CA CYS A 36 -5.05 4.01 -13.12
C CYS A 36 -5.25 3.43 -11.73
N VAL A 37 -5.89 4.22 -10.86
CA VAL A 37 -6.50 3.76 -9.61
C VAL A 37 -7.97 3.51 -9.88
N LEU A 38 -8.49 2.33 -9.50
CA LEU A 38 -9.91 2.02 -9.64
C LEU A 38 -10.66 2.29 -8.33
N PRO A 39 -11.94 2.66 -8.41
CA PRO A 39 -12.80 2.60 -7.23
C PRO A 39 -13.01 1.13 -6.83
N GLY A 40 -13.06 0.85 -5.53
CA GLY A 40 -13.21 -0.50 -5.01
C GLY A 40 -12.71 -0.67 -3.58
N GLU A 41 -12.82 -1.90 -3.09
CA GLU A 41 -12.24 -2.31 -1.80
C GLU A 41 -10.83 -2.87 -2.02
N TYR A 42 -9.92 -2.44 -1.15
CA TYR A 42 -8.53 -2.84 -1.14
C TYR A 42 -8.14 -3.36 0.25
N LEU A 43 -7.07 -4.15 0.28
CA LEU A 43 -6.47 -4.68 1.50
C LEU A 43 -5.07 -4.13 1.68
N VAL A 44 -4.78 -3.59 2.86
CA VAL A 44 -3.40 -3.39 3.32
C VAL A 44 -3.02 -4.62 4.12
N GLN A 45 -1.92 -5.26 3.74
CA GLN A 45 -1.38 -6.44 4.41
C GLN A 45 0.01 -6.10 4.95
N VAL A 46 0.22 -6.32 6.24
CA VAL A 46 1.50 -6.09 6.92
C VAL A 46 1.98 -7.41 7.49
N GLY A 47 3.24 -7.73 7.22
CA GLY A 47 3.84 -9.01 7.55
C GLY A 47 5.35 -8.98 7.42
N SER A 48 6.01 -9.95 8.05
CA SER A 48 7.48 -10.08 8.01
C SER A 48 7.97 -10.64 6.66
N SER A 49 7.08 -11.33 5.93
CA SER A 49 7.33 -11.86 4.59
C SER A 49 6.02 -11.92 3.79
N SER A 50 6.10 -12.18 2.48
CA SER A 50 4.91 -12.33 1.64
C SER A 50 4.05 -13.56 1.98
N ASP A 51 4.61 -14.52 2.73
CA ASP A 51 3.92 -15.74 3.17
C ASP A 51 3.54 -15.67 4.66
N ASP A 52 3.93 -14.60 5.36
CA ASP A 52 3.72 -14.40 6.80
C ASP A 52 3.09 -13.02 7.05
N ILE A 53 1.76 -12.99 6.93
CA ILE A 53 0.93 -11.79 7.08
C ILE A 53 0.26 -11.81 8.46
N GLU A 54 0.57 -10.81 9.29
CA GLU A 54 0.10 -10.73 10.66
C GLU A 54 -1.06 -9.75 10.84
N LEU A 55 -1.12 -8.70 10.01
CA LEU A 55 -2.17 -7.68 10.06
C LEU A 55 -2.78 -7.45 8.67
N VAL A 56 -4.10 -7.41 8.62
CA VAL A 56 -4.87 -7.12 7.40
C VAL A 56 -5.94 -6.10 7.73
N GLU A 57 -5.96 -4.99 6.98
CA GLU A 57 -6.96 -3.94 7.13
C GLU A 57 -7.61 -3.61 5.78
N LYS A 58 -8.89 -3.24 5.80
CA LYS A 58 -9.66 -2.90 4.60
C LYS A 58 -9.80 -1.39 4.46
N PHE A 59 -9.74 -0.91 3.22
CA PHE A 59 -10.13 0.45 2.90
C PHE A 59 -10.84 0.52 1.55
N SER A 60 -11.64 1.58 1.35
CA SER A 60 -12.40 1.79 0.12
C SER A 60 -11.92 3.02 -0.62
N VAL A 61 -11.69 2.86 -1.92
CA VAL A 61 -11.52 3.96 -2.87
C VAL A 61 -12.87 4.24 -3.50
N VAL A 62 -13.45 5.40 -3.21
CA VAL A 62 -14.79 5.77 -3.70
C VAL A 62 -14.73 6.25 -5.15
N GLU A 63 -13.71 7.04 -5.48
CA GLU A 63 -13.51 7.59 -6.82
C GLU A 63 -12.12 7.21 -7.34
N GLY A 64 -12.09 6.54 -8.49
CA GLY A 64 -10.85 6.22 -9.19
C GLY A 64 -10.37 7.39 -10.06
N PHE A 65 -9.11 7.36 -10.45
CA PHE A 65 -8.50 8.40 -11.28
C PHE A 65 -7.39 7.82 -12.17
N MET A 66 -7.06 8.56 -13.22
CA MET A 66 -5.94 8.25 -14.12
C MET A 66 -4.87 9.33 -14.01
N TRP A 67 -3.60 8.94 -14.15
CA TRP A 67 -2.47 9.84 -14.02
C TRP A 67 -1.27 9.40 -14.86
N THR A 68 -0.35 10.34 -15.09
CA THR A 68 0.91 10.16 -15.82
C THR A 68 1.99 11.02 -15.17
N GLY A 69 3.26 10.67 -15.36
CA GLY A 69 4.38 11.43 -14.82
C GLY A 69 4.69 11.10 -13.35
N LEU A 70 5.36 12.03 -12.66
CA LEU A 70 5.66 11.98 -11.23
C LEU A 70 4.82 13.00 -10.48
#